data_AF-A0A3D5CGT3-F1
#
_entry.id   AF-A0A3D5CGT3-F1
#
_cell.length_a   1.000
_cell.length_b   1.000
_cell.length_c   1.000
_cell.angle_alpha   90.00
_cell.angle_beta   90.00
_cell.angle_gamma   90.00
#
_symmetry.space_group_name_H-M   'P 1'
#
loop_
_entity.id
_entity.type
_entity.pdbx_description
1 polymer ?
#
loop_
_entity_poly.entity_id
_entity_poly.type
_entity_poly.pdbx_seq_one_letter_code
_entity_poly.pdbx_strand_id
1 'polypeptide(L)'
;PDAPAPGSEPASSGPRGSSTVVAILIIVLGALIVLGTIVGAVFSTIRAAAVSTASSTVAVSGVDALSIELNAGSLTVEYADVDEAELEVTAPFGGDRWTLERAGDTLTVASPSWEWGMGWI
;
A
#
# COMPACT_ATOMS: atom_id res chain seq x y z
N PRO A 1 63.36 -60.57 9.09
CA PRO A 1 61.91 -60.69 9.41
C PRO A 1 61.57 -59.51 10.30
N ASP A 2 60.93 -58.49 9.74
CA ASP A 2 60.72 -57.19 10.37
C ASP A 2 59.23 -56.80 10.37
N ALA A 3 58.90 -55.99 11.38
CA ALA A 3 57.67 -55.83 12.16
C ALA A 3 56.34 -55.49 11.44
N PRO A 4 55.17 -55.74 12.09
CA PRO A 4 53.88 -55.26 11.62
C PRO A 4 53.69 -53.78 11.95
N ALA A 5 53.26 -52.97 10.99
CA ALA A 5 52.86 -51.59 11.24
C ALA A 5 51.39 -51.54 11.75
N PRO A 6 51.10 -50.95 12.91
CA PRO A 6 49.74 -50.68 13.35
C PRO A 6 49.33 -49.24 13.01
N GLY A 7 48.05 -49.05 12.67
CA GLY A 7 47.42 -47.73 12.66
C GLY A 7 46.34 -47.57 11.61
N SER A 8 45.15 -48.15 11.84
CA SER A 8 43.94 -47.75 11.14
C SER A 8 43.55 -46.34 11.63
N GLU A 9 43.71 -45.32 10.79
CA GLU A 9 43.08 -44.03 11.04
C GLU A 9 41.55 -44.17 10.93
N PRO A 10 40.76 -43.65 11.88
CA PRO A 10 39.31 -43.58 11.71
C PRO A 10 39.02 -42.61 10.57
N ALA A 11 38.43 -43.11 9.49
CA ALA A 11 37.90 -42.25 8.43
C ALA A 11 36.88 -41.28 9.07
N SER A 12 37.20 -39.99 9.05
CA SER A 12 36.30 -38.93 9.50
C SER A 12 34.97 -39.10 8.76
N SER A 13 33.93 -39.50 9.49
CA SER A 13 32.58 -39.66 8.96
C SER A 13 32.01 -38.26 8.72
N GLY A 14 32.16 -37.78 7.48
CA GLY A 14 31.55 -36.52 7.06
C GLY A 14 30.03 -36.58 7.25
N PRO A 15 29.37 -35.50 7.71
CA PRO A 15 27.92 -35.41 7.79
C PRO A 15 27.28 -35.43 6.37
N ARG A 16 27.05 -36.62 5.81
CA ARG A 16 26.55 -36.81 4.44
C ARG A 16 25.05 -37.11 4.50
N GLY A 17 24.22 -36.08 4.56
CA GLY A 17 22.76 -36.21 4.44
C GLY A 17 21.99 -35.15 5.20
N SER A 18 22.07 -35.17 6.54
CA SER A 18 21.40 -34.19 7.40
C SER A 18 21.87 -32.75 7.13
N SER A 19 23.18 -32.54 6.99
CA SER A 19 23.75 -31.21 6.72
C SER A 19 23.37 -30.66 5.35
N THR A 20 23.16 -31.51 4.34
CA THR A 20 22.69 -31.10 3.02
C THR A 20 21.23 -30.65 3.07
N VAL A 21 20.37 -31.36 3.80
CA VAL A 21 18.96 -30.97 3.97
C VAL A 21 18.86 -29.64 4.73
N VAL A 22 19.63 -29.47 5.80
CA VAL A 22 19.66 -28.20 6.56
C VAL A 22 20.18 -27.06 5.67
N ALA A 23 21.24 -27.29 4.89
CA ALA A 23 21.75 -26.30 3.95
C ALA A 23 20.71 -25.91 2.89
N ILE A 24 20.00 -26.88 2.32
CA ILE A 24 18.93 -26.62 1.34
C ILE A 24 17.80 -25.80 1.98
N LEU A 25 17.37 -26.13 3.19
CA LEU A 25 16.31 -25.39 3.90
C LEU A 25 16.72 -23.95 4.20
N ILE A 26 17.98 -23.71 4.60
CA ILE A 26 18.52 -22.37 4.84
C ILE A 26 18.59 -21.58 3.53
N ILE A 27 19.00 -22.20 2.42
CA ILE A 27 19.05 -21.56 1.10
C ILE A 27 17.64 -21.18 0.64
N VAL A 28 16.65 -22.09 0.77
CA VAL A 28 15.25 -21.81 0.42
C VAL A 28 14.67 -20.70 1.29
N LEU A 29 14.90 -20.73 2.60
CA LEU A 29 14.45 -19.70 3.52
C LEU A 29 15.09 -18.34 3.20
N GLY A 30 16.40 -18.30 2.94
CA GLY A 30 17.11 -17.10 2.52
C GLY A 30 16.59 -16.56 1.18
N ALA A 31 16.33 -17.44 0.21
CA ALA A 31 15.73 -17.07 -1.06
C ALA A 31 14.32 -16.50 -0.89
N LEU A 32 13.48 -17.10 -0.03
CA LEU A 32 12.14 -16.59 0.29
C LEU A 32 12.17 -15.25 1.00
N ILE A 33 13.13 -15.01 1.91
CA ILE A 33 13.31 -13.72 2.57
C ILE A 33 13.71 -12.67 1.52
N VAL A 34 14.69 -12.95 0.66
CA VAL A 34 15.09 -12.03 -0.42
C VAL A 34 13.92 -11.76 -1.37
N LEU A 35 13.16 -12.77 -1.79
CA LEU A 35 11.96 -12.60 -2.62
C LEU A 35 10.90 -11.75 -1.90
N GLY A 36 10.63 -12.01 -0.62
CA GLY A 36 9.66 -11.27 0.19
C GLY A 36 10.03 -9.80 0.36
N THR A 37 11.32 -9.49 0.50
CA THR A 37 11.80 -8.09 0.59
C THR A 37 11.63 -7.31 -0.71
N ILE A 38 11.80 -7.97 -1.87
CA ILE A 38 11.56 -7.37 -3.18
C ILE A 38 10.06 -7.09 -3.37
N VAL A 39 9.19 -7.98 -2.91
CA VAL A 39 7.73 -7.83 -3.00
C VAL A 39 7.26 -6.64 -2.15
N GLY A 40 7.68 -6.51 -0.88
CA GLY A 40 7.20 -5.44 0.00
C GLY A 40 7.47 -4.01 -0.52
N ALA A 41 8.68 -3.77 -1.04
CA ALA A 41 9.08 -2.44 -1.53
C ALA A 41 8.42 -2.06 -2.86
N VAL A 42 8.23 -3.04 -3.76
CA VAL A 42 7.60 -2.80 -5.07
C VAL A 42 6.09 -2.55 -4.90
N PHE A 43 5.40 -3.28 -4.02
CA PHE A 43 3.98 -3.04 -3.76
C PHE A 43 3.70 -1.68 -3.07
N SER A 44 4.58 -1.21 -2.17
CA SER A 44 4.47 0.13 -1.57
C SER A 44 4.64 1.23 -2.61
N THR A 45 5.58 1.07 -3.54
CA THR A 45 5.86 2.05 -4.59
C THR A 45 4.73 2.09 -5.62
N ILE A 46 4.18 0.93 -6.01
CA ILE A 46 3.04 0.85 -6.93
C ILE A 46 1.77 1.42 -6.27
N ARG A 47 1.53 1.18 -4.97
CA ARG A 47 0.40 1.81 -4.25
C ARG A 47 0.54 3.33 -4.15
N ALA A 48 1.75 3.85 -3.92
CA ALA A 48 2.00 5.28 -3.94
C ALA A 48 1.83 5.87 -5.35
N ALA A 49 2.22 5.14 -6.40
CA ALA A 49 2.05 5.54 -7.79
C ALA A 49 0.60 5.44 -8.30
N ALA A 50 -0.24 4.64 -7.64
CA ALA A 50 -1.66 4.49 -7.96
C ALA A 50 -2.56 5.53 -7.27
N VAL A 51 -2.00 6.41 -6.45
CA VAL A 51 -2.74 7.55 -5.89
C VAL A 51 -2.98 8.55 -7.02
N SER A 52 -4.24 8.74 -7.38
CA SER A 52 -4.66 9.73 -8.37
C SER A 52 -5.11 11.00 -7.66
N THR A 53 -4.76 12.15 -8.25
CA THR A 53 -5.30 13.44 -7.85
C THR A 53 -6.40 13.84 -8.83
N ALA A 54 -7.59 14.13 -8.31
CA ALA A 54 -8.71 14.69 -9.07
C ALA A 54 -9.01 16.10 -8.57
N SER A 55 -9.22 17.05 -9.47
CA SER A 55 -9.57 18.44 -9.12
C SER A 55 -10.87 18.88 -9.82
N SER A 56 -11.65 19.69 -9.13
CA SER A 56 -12.89 20.27 -9.65
C SER A 56 -13.08 21.68 -9.09
N THR A 57 -13.69 22.58 -9.87
CA THR A 57 -13.96 23.96 -9.46
C THR A 57 -15.42 24.35 -9.63
N VAL A 58 -15.89 25.28 -8.79
CA VAL A 58 -17.24 25.86 -8.92
C VAL A 58 -17.26 27.32 -8.43
N ALA A 59 -18.05 28.16 -9.09
CA ALA A 59 -18.15 29.58 -8.77
C ALA A 59 -18.81 29.84 -7.40
N VAL A 60 -18.21 30.69 -6.56
CA VAL A 60 -18.66 30.95 -5.18
C VAL A 60 -19.45 32.24 -5.00
N SER A 61 -19.70 32.99 -6.07
CA SER A 61 -20.40 34.28 -5.97
C SER A 61 -21.79 34.14 -5.31
N GLY A 62 -21.95 34.69 -4.10
CA GLY A 62 -23.20 34.60 -3.32
C GLY A 62 -23.37 33.30 -2.52
N VAL A 63 -22.30 32.53 -2.32
CA VAL A 63 -22.26 31.42 -1.36
C VAL A 63 -21.93 31.96 0.04
N ASP A 64 -22.71 31.57 1.04
CA ASP A 64 -22.44 31.89 2.45
C ASP A 64 -22.42 30.66 3.37
N ALA A 65 -22.76 29.48 2.83
CA ALA A 65 -22.78 28.22 3.57
C ALA A 65 -21.91 27.13 2.90
N LEU A 66 -21.29 26.28 3.72
CA LEU A 66 -20.53 25.11 3.31
C LEU A 66 -21.10 23.86 4.01
N SER A 67 -21.59 22.90 3.21
CA SER A 67 -22.04 21.59 3.64
C SER A 67 -21.00 20.53 3.26
N ILE A 68 -20.64 19.68 4.22
CA ILE A 68 -19.61 18.64 4.03
C ILE A 68 -20.19 17.28 4.41
N GLU A 69 -20.22 16.38 3.45
CA GLU A 69 -20.67 15.00 3.59
C GLU A 69 -19.48 14.05 3.46
N LEU A 70 -18.81 13.79 4.59
CA LEU A 70 -17.60 12.99 4.65
C LEU A 70 -17.86 11.60 5.26
N ASN A 71 -17.62 10.55 4.48
CA ASN A 71 -17.77 9.17 4.94
C ASN A 71 -16.42 8.54 5.35
N ALA A 72 -15.36 8.74 4.56
CA ALA A 72 -14.00 8.31 4.89
C ALA A 72 -12.95 9.27 4.32
N GLY A 73 -11.94 9.59 5.13
CA GLY A 73 -10.81 10.43 4.74
C GLY A 73 -10.57 11.58 5.71
N SER A 74 -9.76 12.53 5.28
CA SER A 74 -9.51 13.80 5.95
C SER A 74 -9.82 14.92 4.97
N LEU A 75 -10.47 15.99 5.43
CA LEU A 75 -10.74 17.19 4.65
C LEU A 75 -10.11 18.40 5.33
N THR A 76 -9.40 19.20 4.56
CA THR A 76 -8.91 20.53 4.97
C THR A 76 -9.70 21.58 4.20
N VAL A 77 -10.20 22.59 4.90
CA VAL A 77 -10.93 23.70 4.29
C VAL A 77 -10.08 24.96 4.44
N GLU A 78 -9.73 25.58 3.32
CA GLU A 78 -9.01 26.83 3.27
C GLU A 78 -9.95 27.93 2.79
N TYR A 79 -10.16 28.95 3.64
CA TYR A 79 -10.96 30.10 3.29
C TYR A 79 -10.07 31.18 2.67
N ALA A 80 -10.40 31.60 1.46
CA ALA A 80 -9.70 32.64 0.72
C ALA A 80 -10.69 33.51 -0.06
N ASP A 81 -10.25 34.70 -0.48
CA ASP A 81 -10.99 35.56 -1.40
C ASP A 81 -10.75 35.04 -2.83
N VAL A 82 -11.70 34.26 -3.33
CA VAL A 82 -11.63 33.57 -4.63
C VAL A 82 -12.95 33.67 -5.37
N ASP A 83 -12.91 33.68 -6.69
CA ASP A 83 -14.11 33.64 -7.54
C ASP A 83 -14.66 32.21 -7.71
N GLU A 84 -13.79 31.21 -7.55
CA GLU A 84 -14.10 29.78 -7.66
C GLU A 84 -13.51 29.02 -6.47
N ALA A 85 -14.31 28.12 -5.89
CA ALA A 85 -13.82 27.13 -4.94
C ALA A 85 -13.22 25.96 -5.70
N GLU A 86 -12.12 25.42 -5.19
CA GLU A 86 -11.45 24.25 -5.73
C GLU A 86 -11.54 23.09 -4.72
N LEU A 87 -11.85 21.90 -5.22
CA LEU A 87 -11.75 20.64 -4.50
C LEU A 87 -10.65 19.80 -5.12
N GLU A 88 -9.58 19.57 -4.38
CA GLU A 88 -8.52 18.63 -4.73
C GLU A 88 -8.66 17.36 -3.89
N VAL A 89 -8.74 16.20 -4.55
CA VAL A 89 -8.87 14.89 -3.90
C VAL A 89 -7.71 14.01 -4.28
N THR A 90 -6.94 13.63 -3.26
CA THR A 90 -5.85 12.66 -3.39
C THR A 90 -6.32 11.32 -2.83
N ALA A 91 -6.52 10.33 -3.71
CA ALA A 91 -7.02 9.01 -3.30
C ALA A 91 -6.40 7.86 -4.09
N PRO A 92 -6.22 6.67 -3.49
CA PRO A 92 -5.75 5.47 -4.21
C PRO A 92 -6.78 4.91 -5.20
N PHE A 93 -8.06 5.26 -5.04
CA PHE A 93 -9.14 4.89 -5.96
C PHE A 93 -10.36 5.78 -5.75
N GLY A 94 -11.06 6.10 -6.84
CA GLY A 94 -12.35 6.78 -6.79
C GLY A 94 -12.32 8.24 -6.37
N GLY A 95 -11.18 8.94 -6.56
CA GLY A 95 -11.07 10.39 -6.37
C GLY A 95 -12.07 11.15 -7.25
N ASP A 96 -12.29 10.69 -8.49
CA ASP A 96 -13.22 11.29 -9.46
C ASP A 96 -14.70 11.18 -9.06
N ARG A 97 -15.02 10.44 -7.99
CA ARG A 97 -16.40 10.26 -7.50
C ARG A 97 -16.75 11.23 -6.38
N TRP A 98 -15.81 12.06 -5.96
CA TRP A 98 -16.10 13.18 -5.08
C TRP A 98 -16.76 14.29 -5.88
N THR A 99 -17.72 14.97 -5.26
CA THR A 99 -18.44 16.06 -5.91
C THR A 99 -18.23 17.36 -5.16
N LEU A 100 -18.10 18.43 -5.94
CA LEU A 100 -18.14 19.82 -5.50
C LEU A 100 -19.27 20.50 -6.26
N GLU A 101 -20.37 20.77 -5.58
CA GLU A 101 -21.59 21.28 -6.20
C GLU A 101 -22.07 22.53 -5.48
N ARG A 102 -22.70 23.42 -6.22
CA ARG A 102 -23.33 24.62 -5.68
C ARG A 102 -24.84 24.53 -5.82
N ALA A 103 -25.54 24.73 -4.71
CA ALA A 103 -26.99 24.84 -4.65
C ALA A 103 -27.38 26.15 -3.97
N GLY A 104 -27.72 27.17 -4.78
CA GLY A 104 -28.09 28.50 -4.26
C GLY A 104 -26.92 29.20 -3.59
N ASP A 105 -27.08 29.45 -2.29
CA ASP A 105 -26.08 30.05 -1.38
C ASP A 105 -25.20 29.01 -0.66
N THR A 106 -25.38 27.72 -0.92
CA THR A 106 -24.64 26.64 -0.27
C THR A 106 -23.71 25.91 -1.24
N LEU A 107 -22.47 25.72 -0.81
CA LEU A 107 -21.50 24.81 -1.43
C LEU A 107 -21.60 23.44 -0.74
N THR A 108 -21.72 22.37 -1.51
CA THR A 108 -21.76 21.00 -1.01
C THR A 108 -20.55 20.23 -1.50
N VAL A 109 -19.81 19.64 -0.56
CA VAL A 109 -18.74 18.67 -0.83
C VAL A 109 -19.22 17.31 -0.38
N ALA A 110 -19.36 16.35 -1.30
CA ALA A 110 -19.77 15.00 -0.97
C ALA A 110 -18.71 13.97 -1.35
N SER A 111 -18.36 13.13 -0.37
CA SER A 111 -17.56 11.94 -0.60
C SER A 111 -18.44 10.82 -1.15
N PRO A 112 -17.91 9.95 -2.04
CA PRO A 112 -18.66 8.81 -2.54
C PRO A 112 -19.11 7.93 -1.38
N SER A 113 -20.40 7.59 -1.34
CA SER A 113 -20.92 6.63 -0.39
C SER A 113 -20.29 5.28 -0.69
N TRP A 114 -19.55 4.78 0.28
CA TRP A 114 -18.95 3.48 0.21
C TRP A 114 -19.90 2.51 0.90
N GLU A 115 -20.71 1.80 0.11
CA GLU A 115 -21.40 0.63 0.62
C GLU A 115 -20.35 -0.46 0.87
N TRP A 116 -19.72 -0.45 2.06
CA TRP A 116 -18.92 -1.59 2.54
C TRP A 116 -19.89 -2.70 2.98
N GLY A 117 -20.69 -3.14 2.02
CA GLY A 117 -21.73 -4.15 2.11
C GLY A 117 -21.42 -5.32 1.18
N MET A 118 -20.28 -5.98 1.42
CA MET A 118 -20.23 -7.45 1.45
C MET A 118 -20.83 -8.19 0.23
N GLY A 119 -20.17 -8.10 -0.93
CA GLY A 119 -20.26 -9.09 -2.02
C GLY A 119 -19.55 -10.41 -1.71
N TRP A 120 -19.52 -10.83 -0.45
CA TRP A 120 -19.16 -12.19 -0.04
C TRP A 120 -20.43 -12.95 0.33
N ILE A 121 -21.23 -13.26 -0.69
CA ILE A 121 -22.13 -14.41 -0.74
C ILE A 121 -21.85 -15.14 -2.04
#